data_AF-A0A368GY60-F1
#
_entry.id   AF-A0A368GY60-F1
#
_cell.length_a   1.000
_cell.length_b   1.000
_cell.length_c   1.000
_cell.angle_alpha   90.00
_cell.angle_beta   90.00
_cell.angle_gamma   90.00
#
_symmetry.space_group_name_H-M   'P 1'
#
loop_
_entity.id
_entity.type
_entity.pdbx_description
1 polymer ?
#
loop_
_entity_poly.entity_id
_entity_poly.type
_entity_poly.pdbx_seq_one_letter_code
_entity_poly.pdbx_strand_id
1 'polypeptide(L)'
;MFYTVVIPHLNTGPHEIFIMDESENCQKNWWTNLLYTSNLVRTREQCISLSWYLSNDMQMYVISPIFLVPFIFSPVGGLIVLVVISIVSIALTYYTMFEFNLPGTAIRVGSVCYLS
;
A
#
# COMPACT_ATOMS: atom_id res chain seq x y z
N MET A 1 -0.81 -0.33 17.69
CA MET A 1 -0.96 -0.58 19.14
C MET A 1 -2.18 0.10 19.75
N PHE A 2 -2.31 1.43 19.75
CA PHE A 2 -3.54 2.06 20.28
C PHE A 2 -4.80 1.75 19.44
N TYR A 3 -4.63 1.73 18.11
CA TYR A 3 -5.71 1.46 17.15
C TYR A 3 -6.39 0.09 17.33
N THR A 4 -5.61 -0.97 17.61
CA THR A 4 -6.14 -2.32 17.82
C THR A 4 -6.98 -2.44 19.10
N VAL A 5 -6.79 -1.53 20.06
CA VAL A 5 -7.57 -1.46 21.30
C VAL A 5 -8.86 -0.66 21.10
N VAL A 6 -8.81 0.41 20.31
CA VAL A 6 -9.94 1.34 20.13
C VAL A 6 -10.96 0.85 19.11
N ILE A 7 -10.51 0.24 18.01
CA ILE A 7 -11.38 -0.23 16.93
C ILE A 7 -12.46 -1.25 17.33
N PRO A 8 -12.20 -2.28 18.16
CA PRO A 8 -13.25 -3.23 18.56
C PRO A 8 -14.39 -2.56 19.36
N HIS A 9 -14.12 -1.41 20.00
CA HIS A 9 -15.16 -0.65 20.69
C HIS A 9 -15.98 0.27 19.77
N LEU A 10 -15.45 0.61 18.59
CA LEU A 10 -16.12 1.49 17.62
C LEU A 10 -16.84 0.73 16.51
N ASN A 11 -16.45 -0.52 16.24
CA ASN A 11 -16.98 -1.34 15.14
C ASN A 11 -17.63 -2.63 15.66
N THR A 12 -18.73 -2.52 16.39
CA THR A 12 -19.62 -3.67 16.67
C THR A 12 -20.42 -4.01 15.40
N GLY A 13 -19.93 -4.97 14.61
CA GLY A 13 -20.50 -5.36 13.32
C GLY A 13 -19.73 -6.51 12.66
N PRO A 14 -20.17 -7.03 11.50
CA PRO A 14 -19.57 -8.22 10.86
C PRO A 14 -18.10 -8.07 10.41
N HIS A 15 -17.49 -6.91 10.62
CA HIS A 15 -16.07 -6.65 10.42
C HIS A 15 -15.16 -7.18 11.55
N GLU A 16 -15.73 -7.66 12.67
CA GLU A 16 -14.98 -8.15 13.83
C GLU A 16 -13.99 -9.28 13.51
N ILE A 17 -14.32 -10.18 12.57
CA ILE A 17 -13.44 -11.30 12.17
C ILE A 17 -12.14 -10.79 11.54
N PHE A 18 -12.21 -9.74 10.72
CA PHE A 18 -11.02 -9.14 10.09
C PHE A 18 -10.14 -8.41 11.11
N ILE A 19 -10.74 -7.86 12.17
CA ILE A 19 -10.02 -7.08 13.20
C ILE A 19 -9.15 -8.00 14.08
N MET A 20 -9.60 -9.23 14.35
CA MET A 20 -8.84 -10.19 15.15
C MET A 20 -7.54 -10.63 14.46
N ASP A 21 -7.62 -10.95 13.16
CA ASP A 21 -6.48 -11.39 12.34
C ASP A 21 -5.44 -10.25 12.15
N GLU A 22 -5.91 -9.02 11.91
CA GLU A 22 -5.06 -7.82 11.87
C GLU A 22 -4.34 -7.59 13.23
N SER A 23 -5.00 -7.88 14.35
CA SER A 23 -4.41 -7.69 15.69
C SER A 23 -3.24 -8.64 15.96
N GLU A 24 -3.33 -9.90 15.54
CA GLU A 24 -2.27 -10.89 15.70
C GLU A 24 -1.08 -10.56 14.78
N ASN A 25 -1.36 -10.22 13.53
CA ASN A 25 -0.35 -9.72 12.59
C ASN A 25 0.32 -8.45 13.11
N CYS A 26 -0.42 -7.59 13.81
CA CYS A 26 0.13 -6.40 14.41
C CYS A 26 1.07 -6.65 15.58
N GLN A 27 0.78 -7.63 16.44
CA GLN A 27 1.70 -7.98 17.51
C GLN A 27 3.01 -8.58 16.97
N LYS A 28 2.95 -9.27 15.82
CA LYS A 28 4.13 -9.87 15.19
C LYS A 28 4.96 -8.86 14.38
N ASN A 29 4.31 -7.94 13.69
CA ASN A 29 4.92 -7.01 12.73
C ASN A 29 4.81 -5.53 13.18
N TRP A 30 4.68 -5.24 14.48
CA TRP A 30 4.55 -3.85 14.98
C TRP A 30 5.71 -2.94 14.55
N TRP A 31 6.91 -3.50 14.40
CA TRP A 31 8.14 -2.78 14.04
C TRP A 31 8.16 -2.35 12.57
N THR A 32 7.54 -3.10 11.65
CA THR A 32 7.51 -2.73 10.22
C THR A 32 6.64 -1.50 9.98
N ASN A 33 5.54 -1.40 10.73
CA ASN A 33 4.67 -0.21 10.74
C ASN A 33 5.36 1.01 11.34
N LEU A 34 6.16 0.84 12.40
CA LEU A 34 6.90 1.95 13.02
C LEU A 34 8.01 2.48 12.09
N LEU A 35 8.69 1.58 11.38
CA LEU A 35 9.74 1.93 10.43
C LEU A 35 9.20 2.30 9.04
N TYR A 36 7.88 2.34 8.84
CA TYR A 36 7.26 2.62 7.54
C TYR A 36 7.77 1.72 6.40
N THR A 37 8.03 0.45 6.68
CA THR A 37 8.57 -0.55 5.73
C THR A 37 7.56 -1.64 5.35
N SER A 38 6.30 -1.48 5.71
CA SER A 38 5.26 -2.50 5.51
C SER A 38 5.06 -2.88 4.03
N ASN A 39 5.44 -2.00 3.09
CA ASN A 39 5.41 -2.27 1.64
C ASN A 39 6.54 -3.21 1.16
N LEU A 40 7.69 -3.27 1.86
CA LEU A 40 8.89 -3.99 1.40
C LEU A 40 8.97 -5.44 1.90
N VAL A 41 8.39 -5.72 3.06
CA VAL A 41 8.62 -7.00 3.74
C VAL A 41 7.45 -7.96 3.51
N ARG A 42 6.20 -7.53 3.80
CA ARG A 42 5.02 -8.39 3.78
C ARG A 42 3.73 -7.60 3.51
N THR A 43 3.43 -7.38 2.24
CA THR A 43 2.19 -6.71 1.80
C THR A 43 0.90 -7.46 2.19
N ARG A 44 0.97 -8.76 2.53
CA ARG A 44 -0.21 -9.54 3.00
C ARG A 44 -0.36 -9.66 4.51
N GLU A 45 0.67 -9.31 5.30
CA GLU A 45 0.66 -9.39 6.78
C GLU A 45 0.83 -8.01 7.43
N GLN A 46 0.21 -7.00 6.81
CA GLN A 46 0.24 -5.63 7.31
C GLN A 46 -0.70 -5.50 8.52
N CYS A 47 -0.27 -4.74 9.53
CA CYS A 47 -1.01 -4.61 10.79
C CYS A 47 -2.29 -3.77 10.66
N ILE A 48 -2.25 -2.74 9.81
CA ILE A 48 -3.36 -1.82 9.54
C ILE A 48 -3.27 -1.41 8.08
N SER A 49 -4.36 -1.54 7.32
CA SER A 49 -4.39 -1.04 5.94
C SER A 49 -3.98 0.45 5.85
N LEU A 50 -4.53 1.36 6.66
CA LEU A 50 -4.11 2.77 6.62
C LEU A 50 -2.58 3.00 6.76
N SER A 51 -1.85 2.11 7.45
CA SER A 51 -0.40 2.24 7.60
C SER A 51 0.38 2.00 6.31
N TRP A 52 -0.17 1.26 5.33
CA TRP A 52 0.45 1.10 4.02
C TRP A 52 0.52 2.44 3.29
N TYR A 53 -0.56 3.23 3.38
CA TYR A 53 -0.63 4.54 2.75
C TYR A 53 0.37 5.51 3.40
N LEU A 54 0.41 5.53 4.73
CA LEU A 54 1.35 6.37 5.48
C LEU A 54 2.82 6.00 5.19
N SER A 55 3.10 4.70 5.02
CA SER A 55 4.42 4.20 4.60
C SER A 55 4.80 4.64 3.19
N ASN A 56 3.83 4.64 2.27
CA ASN A 56 4.02 5.12 0.90
C ASN A 56 4.35 6.62 0.85
N ASP A 57 3.66 7.44 1.67
CA ASP A 57 3.93 8.89 1.75
C ASP A 57 5.36 9.19 2.21
N MET A 58 5.86 8.45 3.21
CA MET A 58 7.25 8.60 3.67
C MET A 58 8.27 8.24 2.58
N GLN A 59 7.99 7.20 1.79
CA GLN A 59 8.85 6.81 0.66
C GLN A 59 8.86 7.88 -0.42
N MET A 60 7.70 8.44 -0.78
CA MET A 60 7.64 9.56 -1.72
C MET A 60 8.37 10.79 -1.19
N TYR A 61 8.31 11.05 0.11
CA TYR A 61 9.05 12.14 0.74
C TYR A 61 10.57 11.94 0.63
N VAL A 62 11.07 10.73 0.86
CA VAL A 62 12.49 10.40 0.72
C VAL A 62 12.97 10.46 -0.74
N ILE A 63 12.12 10.11 -1.71
CA ILE A 63 12.45 10.16 -3.14
C ILE A 63 12.30 11.59 -3.70
N SER A 64 11.51 12.47 -3.05
CA SER A 64 11.30 13.87 -3.47
C SER A 64 12.56 14.66 -3.88
N PRO A 65 13.71 14.61 -3.16
CA PRO A 65 14.92 15.31 -3.60
C PRO A 65 15.44 14.84 -4.96
N ILE A 66 15.24 13.57 -5.32
CA ILE A 66 15.66 13.02 -6.62
C ILE A 66 14.85 13.64 -7.77
N PHE A 67 13.62 14.07 -7.50
CA PHE A 67 12.80 14.80 -8.47
C PHE A 67 13.12 16.31 -8.48
N LEU A 68 13.33 16.89 -7.30
CA LEU A 68 13.55 18.33 -7.15
C LEU A 68 14.91 18.79 -7.69
N VAL A 69 15.97 18.01 -7.49
CA VAL A 69 17.32 18.33 -7.98
C VAL A 69 17.38 18.52 -9.51
N PRO A 70 16.94 17.57 -10.36
CA PRO A 70 16.96 17.75 -11.82
C PRO A 70 16.00 18.85 -12.29
N PHE A 71 14.91 19.10 -11.56
CA PHE A 71 13.97 20.17 -11.86
C PHE A 71 14.60 21.57 -11.67
N ILE A 72 15.49 21.73 -10.68
CA ILE A 72 16.23 22.98 -10.44
C ILE A 72 17.23 23.27 -11.56
N PHE A 73 17.89 22.24 -12.12
CA PHE A 73 18.87 22.42 -13.20
C PHE A 73 18.22 22.59 -14.57
N SER A 74 17.09 21.94 -14.85
CA SER A 74 16.30 22.21 -16.05
C SER A 74 14.84 21.78 -15.90
N PRO A 75 13.85 22.61 -16.30
CA PRO A 75 12.44 22.23 -16.24
C PRO A 75 12.10 21.06 -17.18
N VAL A 76 12.83 20.94 -18.30
CA VAL A 76 12.65 19.86 -19.28
C VAL A 76 13.15 18.51 -18.73
N GLY A 77 14.27 18.49 -18.03
CA GLY A 77 14.80 17.28 -17.40
C GLY A 77 13.85 16.71 -16.34
N GLY A 78 13.29 17.59 -15.50
CA GLY A 78 12.27 17.18 -14.52
C GLY A 78 11.00 16.61 -15.17
N LEU A 79 10.52 17.20 -16.27
CA LEU A 79 9.37 16.70 -17.03
C LEU A 79 9.63 15.29 -17.59
N ILE A 80 10.82 15.05 -18.16
CA ILE A 80 11.19 13.74 -18.71
C ILE A 80 11.18 12.68 -17.60
N VAL A 81 11.77 12.98 -16.44
CA VAL A 81 11.80 12.06 -15.29
C VAL A 81 10.39 11.69 -14.82
N LEU A 82 9.48 12.67 -14.75
CA LEU A 82 8.08 12.43 -14.36
C LEU A 82 7.35 11.53 -15.36
N VAL A 83 7.51 11.77 -16.66
CA VAL A 83 6.89 10.97 -17.72
C VAL A 83 7.42 9.54 -17.70
N VAL A 84 8.73 9.36 -17.57
CA VAL A 84 9.37 8.03 -17.50
C VAL A 84 8.83 7.24 -16.31
N ILE A 85 8.77 7.85 -15.12
CA ILE A 85 8.28 7.16 -13.92
C ILE A 85 6.79 6.81 -14.03
N SER A 86 5.99 7.67 -14.64
CA SER A 86 4.58 7.39 -14.92
C SER A 86 4.43 6.17 -15.84
N ILE A 87 5.22 6.10 -16.91
CA ILE A 87 5.23 4.96 -17.83
C ILE A 87 5.68 3.67 -17.12
N VAL A 88 6.74 3.75 -16.31
CA VAL A 88 7.25 2.60 -15.54
C VAL A 88 6.20 2.09 -14.55
N SER A 89 5.49 2.99 -13.87
CA SER A 89 4.40 2.61 -12.94
C SER A 89 3.27 1.85 -13.64
N ILE A 90 2.85 2.33 -14.82
CA ILE A 90 1.83 1.66 -15.64
C ILE A 90 2.34 0.30 -16.12
N ALA A 91 3.58 0.22 -16.61
CA ALA A 91 4.17 -1.01 -17.10
C ALA A 91 4.33 -2.07 -16.00
N LEU A 92 4.75 -1.69 -14.80
CA LEU A 92 4.83 -2.58 -13.65
C LEU A 92 3.46 -3.10 -13.22
N THR A 93 2.45 -2.21 -13.19
CA THR A 93 1.07 -2.60 -12.87
C THR A 93 0.51 -3.57 -13.90
N TYR A 94 0.79 -3.34 -15.18
CA TYR A 94 0.44 -4.25 -16.25
C TYR A 94 1.16 -5.60 -16.11
N TYR A 95 2.45 -5.59 -15.81
CA TYR A 95 3.23 -6.82 -15.62
C TYR A 95 2.69 -7.67 -14.48
N THR A 96 2.39 -7.07 -13.32
CA THR A 96 1.80 -7.81 -12.20
C THR A 96 0.40 -8.34 -12.53
N MET A 97 -0.39 -7.61 -13.31
CA MET A 97 -1.70 -8.08 -13.77
C MET A 97 -1.60 -9.36 -14.62
N PHE A 98 -0.59 -9.44 -15.50
CA PHE A 98 -0.38 -10.60 -16.36
C PHE A 98 0.13 -11.83 -15.62
N GLU A 99 1.10 -11.64 -14.73
CA GLU A 99 1.70 -12.76 -13.99
C GLU A 99 0.69 -13.39 -13.02
N PHE A 100 -0.11 -12.57 -12.34
CA PHE A 100 -1.03 -13.02 -11.30
C PHE A 100 -2.47 -13.26 -11.78
N ASN A 101 -2.77 -13.11 -13.08
CA ASN A 101 -4.12 -13.22 -13.66
C ASN A 101 -5.20 -12.50 -12.82
N LEU A 102 -4.88 -11.29 -12.35
CA LEU A 102 -5.77 -10.55 -11.46
C LEU A 102 -6.99 -10.02 -12.25
N PRO A 103 -8.23 -10.24 -11.78
CA PRO A 103 -9.40 -9.62 -12.39
C PRO A 103 -9.29 -8.10 -12.25
N GLY A 104 -9.61 -7.36 -13.32
CA GLY A 104 -9.50 -5.89 -13.38
C GLY A 104 -10.36 -5.14 -12.35
N THR A 105 -11.22 -5.84 -11.60
CA THR A 105 -12.08 -5.29 -10.57
C THR A 105 -12.35 -6.36 -9.50
N ALA A 106 -11.97 -6.11 -8.24
CA ALA A 106 -12.39 -6.95 -7.12
C ALA A 106 -13.81 -6.54 -6.68
N ILE A 107 -14.84 -7.04 -7.35
CA ILE A 107 -16.23 -6.87 -6.88
C ILE A 107 -16.50 -7.92 -5.81
N ARG A 108 -16.44 -7.55 -4.52
CA ARG A 108 -16.97 -8.41 -3.45
C ARG A 108 -18.50 -8.40 -3.48
N VAL A 109 -19.11 -9.32 -4.22
CA VAL A 109 -20.53 -9.69 -4.03
C VAL A 109 -20.59 -10.89 -3.09
N GLY A 110 -20.54 -10.63 -1.79
CA GLY A 110 -20.62 -11.69 -0.78
C GLY A 110 -19.47 -12.70 -0.83
N SER A 111 -19.63 -13.82 -0.12
CA SER A 111 -18.62 -14.85 0.19
C SER A 111 -18.14 -15.69 -1.01
N VAL A 112 -18.32 -15.24 -2.25
CA VAL A 112 -18.03 -16.01 -3.46
C VAL A 112 -17.16 -15.19 -4.41
N CYS A 113 -15.92 -15.65 -4.58
CA CYS A 113 -15.02 -15.13 -5.61
C CYS A 113 -15.46 -15.77 -6.94
N TYR A 114 -16.26 -15.05 -7.74
CA TYR A 114 -16.60 -15.50 -9.08
C TYR A 114 -15.41 -15.23 -10.02
N LEU A 115 -14.79 -16.30 -10.51
CA LEU A 115 -14.00 -16.28 -11.74
C LEU A 115 -14.97 -16.16 -12.92
N SER A 116 -14.93 -15.05 -13.64
CA SER A 116 -15.42 -14.95 -15.03
C SER A 116 -14.57 -13.94 -15.78
#